data_AF-A0A6A6GMA1-F1
#
_entry.id   AF-A0A6A6GMA1-F1
#
_cell.length_a   1.000
_cell.length_b   1.000
_cell.length_c   1.000
_cell.angle_alpha   90.00
_cell.angle_beta   90.00
_cell.angle_gamma   90.00
#
_symmetry.space_group_name_H-M   'P 1'
#
loop_
_entity.id
_entity.type
_entity.pdbx_description
1 polymer ?
#
loop_
_entity_poly.entity_id
_entity_poly.type
_entity_poly.pdbx_seq_one_letter_code
_entity_poly.pdbx_strand_id
1 'polypeptide(L)'
;MFNLQSCHGDKSLPLLTAREATVLSNGITTGTCQEFKRVAYGITAISHALETAYHQGMDLWSGSDLGRRLQAASDFNIEQADAASVPAWLCEGRAVDGTDIGGTTEVLLNAMHNRLRVQMWKRESHTNRNRPMGADHLDLAREPLTHAGWLVV
;
A
#
# COMPACT_ATOMS: atom_id res chain seq x y z
N MET A 1 -11.61 -24.53 -11.14
CA MET A 1 -10.38 -25.33 -11.12
C MET A 1 -9.27 -24.42 -11.65
N PHE A 2 -8.54 -23.73 -10.77
CA PHE A 2 -7.48 -22.81 -11.17
C PHE A 2 -6.21 -23.62 -11.47
N ASN A 3 -5.74 -23.53 -12.71
CA ASN A 3 -4.60 -24.30 -13.20
C ASN A 3 -3.32 -23.46 -13.06
N LEU A 4 -2.38 -23.94 -12.25
CA LEU A 4 -1.03 -23.40 -12.13
C LEU A 4 -0.22 -23.91 -13.33
N GLN A 5 -0.08 -23.12 -14.39
CA GLN A 5 0.73 -23.49 -15.54
C GLN A 5 2.14 -22.86 -15.44
N SER A 6 3.13 -23.75 -15.41
CA SER A 6 4.56 -23.51 -15.33
C SER A 6 5.11 -22.59 -16.43
N CYS A 7 5.96 -21.64 -16.05
CA CYS A 7 6.66 -20.74 -16.96
C CYS A 7 7.88 -21.43 -17.60
N HIS A 8 7.68 -22.10 -18.74
CA HIS A 8 8.77 -22.39 -19.67
C HIS A 8 8.84 -21.29 -20.73
N GLY A 9 10.05 -20.77 -20.94
CA GLY A 9 10.31 -19.56 -21.71
C GLY A 9 9.84 -19.59 -23.15
N ASP A 10 9.30 -18.46 -23.59
CA ASP A 10 9.35 -18.04 -24.98
C ASP A 10 9.45 -16.51 -25.05
N LYS A 11 10.40 -16.03 -25.86
CA LYS A 11 10.79 -14.61 -25.96
C LYS A 11 9.98 -13.91 -27.05
N SER A 12 8.65 -13.86 -26.96
CA SER A 12 7.86 -13.22 -28.05
C SER A 12 6.36 -13.08 -27.80
N LEU A 13 5.87 -12.56 -26.65
CA LEU A 13 4.51 -11.99 -26.56
C LEU A 13 4.35 -11.06 -25.33
N PRO A 14 3.90 -9.79 -25.49
CA PRO A 14 3.71 -8.88 -24.37
C PRO A 14 2.28 -8.77 -23.91
N LEU A 15 1.88 -9.65 -22.98
CA LEU A 15 0.66 -9.47 -22.19
C LEU A 15 0.96 -9.70 -20.70
N LEU A 16 1.31 -8.60 -20.03
CA LEU A 16 0.70 -8.10 -18.79
C LEU A 16 0.63 -9.03 -17.56
N THR A 17 1.77 -9.49 -17.07
CA THR A 17 1.90 -9.94 -15.67
C THR A 17 3.27 -9.50 -15.14
N ALA A 18 3.34 -8.78 -14.01
CA ALA A 18 4.56 -8.54 -13.22
C ALA A 18 5.87 -8.27 -13.99
N ARG A 19 5.88 -7.43 -15.04
CA ARG A 19 6.96 -7.37 -16.04
C ARG A 19 8.32 -6.83 -15.58
N GLU A 20 8.50 -6.59 -14.29
CA GLU A 20 9.61 -5.81 -13.77
C GLU A 20 10.20 -6.35 -12.45
N ALA A 21 9.54 -7.31 -11.81
CA ALA A 21 10.06 -7.97 -10.63
C ALA A 21 10.58 -9.37 -11.00
N THR A 22 11.86 -9.65 -10.74
CA THR A 22 12.46 -10.98 -10.98
C THR A 22 12.24 -11.93 -9.81
N VAL A 23 11.76 -11.42 -8.67
CA VAL A 23 11.35 -12.18 -7.48
C VAL A 23 9.93 -11.80 -7.10
N LEU A 24 9.08 -12.81 -6.83
CA LEU A 24 7.74 -12.59 -6.28
C LEU A 24 7.85 -12.22 -4.81
N SER A 25 7.44 -11.00 -4.47
CA SER A 25 7.28 -10.53 -3.09
C SER A 25 5.82 -10.20 -2.80
N ASN A 26 5.40 -10.37 -1.55
CA ASN A 26 4.09 -9.91 -1.11
C ASN A 26 4.01 -8.39 -1.24
N GLY A 27 2.83 -7.90 -1.65
CA GLY A 27 2.54 -6.47 -1.73
C GLY A 27 2.87 -5.77 -3.06
N ILE A 28 3.45 -6.46 -4.04
CA ILE A 28 3.63 -5.92 -5.38
C ILE A 28 2.26 -5.66 -6.02
N THR A 29 2.08 -4.46 -6.56
CA THR A 29 0.87 -4.00 -7.25
C THR A 29 1.14 -3.76 -8.74
N THR A 30 0.08 -3.66 -9.55
CA THR A 30 0.20 -3.42 -11.00
C THR A 30 0.88 -2.09 -11.36
N GLY A 31 0.86 -1.10 -10.46
CA GLY A 31 1.50 0.21 -10.65
C GLY A 31 2.85 0.38 -9.95
N THR A 32 3.38 -0.68 -9.31
CA THR A 32 4.58 -0.59 -8.45
C THR A 32 5.78 0.03 -9.16
N CYS A 33 6.01 -0.33 -10.42
CA CYS A 33 7.15 0.21 -11.17
C CYS A 33 6.83 1.46 -11.99
N GLN A 34 5.60 1.94 -11.92
CA GLN A 34 5.20 3.16 -12.60
C GLN A 34 5.41 4.36 -11.69
N GLU A 35 4.82 4.34 -10.49
CA GLU A 35 4.81 5.49 -9.58
C GLU A 35 4.35 5.05 -8.17
N PHE A 36 5.20 5.18 -7.14
CA PHE A 36 4.84 4.75 -5.77
C PHE A 36 3.74 5.60 -5.15
N LYS A 37 3.70 6.90 -5.47
CA LYS A 37 2.66 7.82 -5.00
C LYS A 37 1.28 7.44 -5.50
N ARG A 38 1.16 7.04 -6.77
CA ARG A 38 -0.09 6.53 -7.35
C ARG A 38 -0.55 5.23 -6.69
N VAL A 39 0.39 4.35 -6.37
CA VAL A 39 0.09 3.13 -5.61
C VAL A 39 -0.41 3.49 -4.21
N ALA A 40 0.20 4.50 -3.57
CA ALA A 40 -0.21 4.99 -2.25
C ALA A 40 -1.65 5.55 -2.28
N TYR A 41 -2.02 6.32 -3.31
CA TYR A 41 -3.40 6.76 -3.52
C TYR A 41 -4.38 5.58 -3.69
N GLY A 42 -4.01 4.59 -4.50
CA GLY A 42 -4.85 3.39 -4.66
C GLY A 42 -5.06 2.62 -3.35
N ILE A 43 -4.02 2.49 -2.53
CA ILE A 43 -4.11 1.87 -1.20
C ILE A 43 -5.04 2.68 -0.28
N THR A 44 -4.93 4.00 -0.33
CA THR A 44 -5.74 4.92 0.49
C THR A 44 -7.21 4.86 0.10
N ALA A 45 -7.50 4.93 -1.20
CA ALA A 45 -8.86 4.81 -1.73
C ALA A 45 -9.51 3.48 -1.31
N ILE A 46 -8.77 2.36 -1.38
CA ILE A 46 -9.27 1.06 -0.90
C ILE A 46 -9.50 1.09 0.62
N SER A 47 -8.61 1.73 1.39
CA SER A 47 -8.76 1.87 2.84
C SER A 47 -10.05 2.64 3.20
N HIS A 48 -10.37 3.70 2.47
CA HIS A 48 -11.63 4.43 2.62
C HIS A 48 -12.86 3.60 2.28
N ALA A 49 -12.80 2.80 1.22
CA ALA A 49 -13.88 1.88 0.87
C ALA A 49 -14.11 0.82 1.97
N LEU A 50 -13.04 0.24 2.51
CA LEU A 50 -13.12 -0.73 3.61
C LEU A 50 -13.65 -0.08 4.90
N GLU A 51 -13.25 1.15 5.20
CA GLU A 51 -13.76 1.88 6.37
C GLU A 51 -15.26 2.23 6.22
N THR A 52 -15.67 2.62 5.02
CA THR A 52 -17.09 2.85 4.70
C THR A 52 -17.91 1.58 4.88
N ALA A 53 -17.43 0.45 4.32
CA ALA A 53 -18.10 -0.84 4.47
C ALA A 53 -18.20 -1.26 5.94
N TYR A 54 -17.13 -1.06 6.72
CA TYR A 54 -17.10 -1.35 8.15
C TYR A 54 -18.17 -0.56 8.92
N HIS A 55 -18.29 0.75 8.66
CA HIS A 55 -19.35 1.58 9.25
C HIS A 55 -20.76 1.16 8.83
N GLN A 56 -20.90 0.56 7.65
CA GLN A 56 -22.17 -0.02 7.18
C GLN A 56 -22.44 -1.42 7.74
N GLY A 57 -21.63 -1.91 8.68
CA GLY A 57 -21.79 -3.21 9.32
C GLY A 57 -21.17 -4.39 8.54
N MET A 58 -20.40 -4.11 7.48
CA MET A 58 -19.68 -5.11 6.71
C MET A 58 -18.19 -5.07 7.01
N ASP A 59 -17.71 -6.03 7.79
CA ASP A 59 -16.29 -6.14 8.10
C ASP A 59 -15.49 -6.78 6.96
N LEU A 60 -14.95 -5.94 6.07
CA LEU A 60 -14.04 -6.35 5.01
C LEU A 60 -12.56 -6.36 5.44
N TRP A 61 -12.25 -5.75 6.59
CA TRP A 61 -10.90 -5.70 7.13
C TRP A 61 -10.45 -7.08 7.64
N SER A 62 -11.28 -7.76 8.42
CA SER A 62 -11.02 -9.12 8.93
C SER A 62 -11.91 -10.20 8.35
N GLY A 63 -13.08 -9.86 7.80
CA GLY A 63 -13.99 -10.83 7.19
C GLY A 63 -13.55 -11.37 5.83
N SER A 64 -12.45 -10.86 5.27
CA SER A 64 -11.88 -11.28 3.98
C SER A 64 -10.35 -11.24 3.99
N ASP A 65 -9.71 -11.61 2.88
CA ASP A 65 -8.26 -11.45 2.72
C ASP A 65 -7.82 -10.02 2.34
N LEU A 66 -8.77 -9.10 2.10
CA LEU A 66 -8.50 -7.75 1.62
C LEU A 66 -7.63 -6.96 2.61
N GLY A 67 -7.96 -6.98 3.91
CA GLY A 67 -7.16 -6.26 4.91
C GLY A 67 -5.69 -6.71 4.92
N ARG A 68 -5.45 -8.02 4.88
CA ARG A 68 -4.08 -8.59 4.85
C ARG A 68 -3.34 -8.23 3.55
N ARG A 69 -4.03 -8.25 2.41
CA ARG A 69 -3.44 -7.87 1.12
C ARG A 69 -3.11 -6.38 1.08
N LEU A 70 -3.98 -5.55 1.64
CA LEU A 70 -3.79 -4.11 1.73
C LEU A 70 -2.65 -3.75 2.70
N GLN A 71 -2.54 -4.48 3.81
CA GLN A 71 -1.41 -4.41 4.72
C GLN A 71 -0.09 -4.69 3.97
N ALA A 72 0.00 -5.83 3.29
CA ALA A 72 1.20 -6.22 2.56
C ALA A 72 1.56 -5.22 1.45
N ALA A 73 0.57 -4.76 0.68
CA ALA A 73 0.78 -3.76 -0.37
C ALA A 73 1.31 -2.44 0.19
N SER A 74 0.74 -2.00 1.31
CA SER A 74 1.16 -0.75 1.94
C SER A 74 2.53 -0.86 2.61
N ASP A 75 2.85 -2.00 3.25
CA ASP A 75 4.17 -2.20 3.88
C ASP A 75 5.27 -2.22 2.82
N PHE A 76 5.00 -2.91 1.71
CA PHE A 76 5.87 -2.93 0.54
C PHE A 76 6.06 -1.53 -0.05
N ASN A 77 4.97 -0.80 -0.31
CA ASN A 77 5.04 0.53 -0.94
C ASN A 77 5.81 1.53 -0.07
N ILE A 78 5.58 1.56 1.24
CA ILE A 78 6.33 2.43 2.17
C ILE A 78 7.80 2.04 2.21
N GLU A 79 8.11 0.74 2.25
CA GLU A 79 9.49 0.28 2.26
C GLU A 79 10.25 0.71 0.99
N GLN A 80 9.61 0.63 -0.18
CA GLN A 80 10.24 1.05 -1.43
C GLN A 80 10.30 2.58 -1.58
N ALA A 81 9.30 3.31 -1.10
CA ALA A 81 9.29 4.77 -1.12
C ALA A 81 10.36 5.39 -0.20
N ASP A 82 10.57 4.80 0.99
CA ASP A 82 11.60 5.24 1.94
C ASP A 82 13.01 4.69 1.61
N ALA A 83 13.13 3.76 0.65
CA ALA A 83 14.41 3.20 0.25
C ALA A 83 15.25 4.21 -0.54
N ALA A 84 16.57 4.18 -0.34
CA ALA A 84 17.50 5.04 -1.08
C ALA A 84 17.56 4.72 -2.59
N SER A 85 17.23 3.48 -2.97
CA SER A 85 17.25 3.02 -4.36
C SER A 85 16.35 1.80 -4.52
N VAL A 86 15.76 1.65 -5.70
CA VAL A 86 14.99 0.45 -6.05
C VAL A 86 15.95 -0.75 -6.21
N PRO A 87 15.69 -1.91 -5.56
CA PRO A 87 16.54 -3.09 -5.70
C PRO A 87 16.60 -3.62 -7.13
N ALA A 88 17.71 -4.21 -7.56
CA ALA A 88 17.85 -4.75 -8.93
C ALA A 88 16.80 -5.82 -9.30
N TRP A 89 16.24 -6.51 -8.30
CA TRP A 89 15.18 -7.49 -8.51
C TRP A 89 13.81 -6.85 -8.75
N LEU A 90 13.65 -5.54 -8.51
CA LEU A 90 12.42 -4.79 -8.63
C LEU A 90 12.61 -3.65 -9.63
N CYS A 91 11.76 -3.55 -10.65
CA CYS A 91 11.87 -2.49 -11.67
C CYS A 91 13.24 -2.42 -12.36
N GLU A 92 13.94 -3.56 -12.43
CA GLU A 92 15.33 -3.67 -12.92
C GLU A 92 16.33 -2.77 -12.18
N GLY A 93 15.99 -2.32 -10.96
CA GLY A 93 16.76 -1.35 -10.18
C GLY A 93 16.68 0.09 -10.70
N ARG A 94 15.78 0.39 -11.65
CA ARG A 94 15.58 1.74 -12.16
C ARG A 94 14.90 2.61 -11.11
N ALA A 95 15.22 3.90 -11.11
CA ALA A 95 14.48 4.87 -10.32
C ALA A 95 13.00 4.86 -10.73
N VAL A 96 12.12 4.92 -9.73
CA VAL A 96 10.67 4.98 -9.88
C VAL A 96 10.21 6.35 -9.37
N ASP A 97 9.28 6.97 -10.09
CA ASP A 97 8.75 8.29 -9.74
C ASP A 97 7.87 8.26 -8.48
N GLY A 98 7.67 9.43 -7.88
CA GLY A 98 6.70 9.62 -6.78
C GLY A 98 7.07 8.87 -5.51
N THR A 99 8.35 8.89 -5.10
CA THR A 99 8.80 8.36 -3.80
C THR A 99 8.29 9.21 -2.62
N ASP A 100 7.83 10.43 -2.87
CA ASP A 100 7.18 11.33 -1.92
C ASP A 100 5.70 10.93 -1.68
N ILE A 101 5.48 9.76 -1.10
CA ILE A 101 4.14 9.20 -0.91
C ILE A 101 3.30 9.93 0.15
N GLY A 102 3.93 10.75 1.01
CA GLY A 102 3.26 11.47 2.09
C GLY A 102 2.57 10.55 3.11
N GLY A 103 1.83 11.12 4.05
CA GLY A 103 1.06 10.40 5.06
C GLY A 103 -0.30 9.88 4.57
N THR A 104 -0.35 9.23 3.41
CA THR A 104 -1.56 8.57 2.87
C THR A 104 -1.85 7.25 3.59
N THR A 105 -1.73 7.24 4.92
CA THR A 105 -1.57 6.01 5.72
C THR A 105 -2.48 5.96 6.93
N GLU A 106 -3.20 7.04 7.25
CA GLU A 106 -3.93 7.22 8.50
C GLU A 106 -5.06 6.20 8.69
N VAL A 107 -5.95 6.08 7.71
CA VAL A 107 -7.12 5.20 7.83
C VAL A 107 -6.71 3.74 7.99
N LEU A 108 -5.75 3.31 7.17
CA LEU A 108 -5.22 1.95 7.26
C LEU A 108 -4.46 1.71 8.58
N LEU A 109 -3.63 2.67 9.01
CA LEU A 109 -2.91 2.56 10.27
C LEU A 109 -3.89 2.47 11.45
N ASN A 110 -4.93 3.30 11.47
CA ASN A 110 -5.97 3.25 12.50
C ASN A 110 -6.70 1.90 12.51
N ALA A 111 -7.15 1.43 11.35
CA ALA A 111 -7.82 0.14 11.22
C ALA A 111 -6.93 -1.01 11.73
N MET A 112 -5.67 -1.06 11.29
CA MET A 112 -4.75 -2.14 11.61
C MET A 112 -4.28 -2.07 13.06
N HIS A 113 -3.80 -0.91 13.50
CA HIS A 113 -3.19 -0.75 14.82
C HIS A 113 -4.25 -0.67 15.93
N ASN A 114 -5.19 0.27 15.83
CA ASN A 114 -6.13 0.56 16.92
C ASN A 114 -7.23 -0.50 17.01
N ARG A 115 -7.80 -0.89 15.86
CA ARG A 115 -8.94 -1.81 15.82
C ARG A 115 -8.49 -3.28 15.76
N LEU A 116 -7.57 -3.63 14.85
CA LEU A 116 -7.15 -5.03 14.64
C LEU A 116 -5.94 -5.49 15.46
N ARG A 117 -5.27 -4.57 16.18
CA ARG A 117 -4.07 -4.88 16.99
C ARG A 117 -2.90 -5.47 16.19
N VAL A 118 -2.82 -5.15 14.90
CA VAL A 118 -1.71 -5.51 14.01
C VAL A 118 -0.64 -4.43 14.10
N GLN A 119 0.58 -4.82 14.43
CA GLN A 119 1.70 -3.88 14.50
C GLN A 119 2.20 -3.48 13.11
N MET A 120 2.47 -2.18 12.95
CA MET A 120 2.74 -1.52 11.66
C MET A 120 3.92 -0.54 11.78
N TRP A 121 4.99 -0.92 12.48
CA TRP A 121 6.07 -0.03 12.96
C TRP A 121 6.69 0.87 11.88
N LYS A 122 6.98 0.36 10.67
CA LYS A 122 7.47 1.22 9.56
C LYS A 122 6.44 2.27 9.15
N ARG A 123 5.17 1.86 9.01
CA ARG A 123 4.07 2.75 8.66
C ARG A 123 3.85 3.78 9.75
N GLU A 124 3.82 3.38 11.01
CA GLU A 124 3.66 4.29 12.13
C GLU A 124 4.76 5.37 12.14
N SER A 125 6.03 4.97 11.96
CA SER A 125 7.15 5.91 11.83
C SER A 125 7.00 6.83 10.61
N HIS A 126 6.57 6.30 9.46
CA HIS A 126 6.30 7.11 8.27
C HIS A 126 5.14 8.09 8.50
N THR A 127 4.00 7.64 8.99
CA THR A 127 2.83 8.48 9.29
C THR A 127 3.20 9.60 10.27
N ASN A 128 3.87 9.27 11.38
CA ASN A 128 4.24 10.25 12.40
C ASN A 128 5.20 11.32 11.86
N ARG A 129 6.16 10.96 11.00
CA ARG A 129 7.07 11.92 10.34
C ARG A 129 6.34 12.86 9.38
N ASN A 130 5.22 12.43 8.81
CA ASN A 130 4.47 13.19 7.80
C ASN A 130 3.22 13.89 8.38
N ARG A 131 2.92 13.75 9.68
CA ARG A 131 1.84 14.48 10.36
C ARG A 131 2.23 15.94 10.65
N PRO A 132 1.27 16.89 10.69
CA PRO A 132 -0.12 16.73 10.27
C PRO A 132 -0.27 16.78 8.75
N MET A 133 -0.96 15.79 8.19
CA MET A 133 -1.32 15.78 6.78
C MET A 133 -2.48 16.74 6.52
N GLY A 134 -2.31 17.60 5.51
CA GLY A 134 -3.37 18.48 5.02
C GLY A 134 -4.43 17.73 4.23
N ALA A 135 -5.29 18.47 3.53
CA ALA A 135 -6.07 17.89 2.45
C ALA A 135 -5.21 17.87 1.18
N ASP A 136 -5.27 16.78 0.42
CA ASP A 136 -4.90 16.82 -0.99
C ASP A 136 -6.17 16.88 -1.84
N HIS A 137 -6.09 17.36 -3.07
CA HIS A 137 -7.25 17.46 -3.96
C HIS A 137 -7.67 16.11 -4.56
N LEU A 138 -7.21 15.00 -3.98
CA LEU A 138 -7.40 13.66 -4.52
C LEU A 138 -8.26 12.85 -3.56
N ASP A 139 -7.68 12.45 -2.42
CA ASP A 139 -8.26 11.42 -1.55
C ASP A 139 -8.10 11.76 -0.06
N LEU A 140 -7.18 12.64 0.33
CA LEU A 140 -6.91 12.97 1.72
C LEU A 140 -7.72 14.19 2.16
N ALA A 141 -8.49 14.06 3.24
CA ALA A 141 -9.20 15.19 3.84
C ALA A 141 -9.08 15.17 5.37
N ARG A 142 -8.00 15.78 5.89
CA ARG A 142 -7.79 15.94 7.34
C ARG A 142 -7.89 14.62 8.11
N GLU A 143 -7.42 13.52 7.53
CA GLU A 143 -7.45 12.20 8.14
C GLU A 143 -6.81 12.13 9.53
N PRO A 144 -5.77 12.91 9.87
CA PRO A 144 -5.27 12.93 11.24
C PRO A 144 -6.34 13.37 12.27
N LEU A 145 -7.30 14.22 11.89
CA LEU A 145 -8.37 14.63 12.81
C LEU A 145 -9.42 13.54 13.04
N THR A 146 -9.56 12.60 12.12
CA THR A 146 -10.60 11.56 12.17
C THR A 146 -10.05 10.18 12.53
N HIS A 147 -8.77 9.90 12.25
CA HIS A 147 -8.16 8.57 12.34
C HIS A 147 -6.85 8.52 13.14
N ALA A 148 -6.25 9.65 13.55
CA ALA A 148 -4.94 9.59 14.23
C ALA A 148 -4.95 8.98 15.65
N GLY A 149 -6.14 8.74 16.24
CA GLY A 149 -6.39 8.18 17.58
C GLY A 149 -5.19 8.09 18.53
N TRP A 150 -5.10 9.00 19.51
CA TRP A 150 -4.17 9.04 20.67
C TRP A 150 -2.68 8.68 20.48
N LEU A 151 -2.16 8.62 19.26
CA LEU A 151 -0.71 8.54 19.00
C LEU A 151 -0.12 9.95 18.78
N VAL A 152 -0.24 10.78 19.81
CA VAL A 152 0.51 12.04 19.97
C VAL A 152 1.09 12.06 21.38
N VAL A 153 2.21 11.37 21.58
CA VAL A 153 3.18 11.66 22.64
C VAL A 153 4.57 11.41 22.09
#